data_AF-A0A0D2MXP0-F1
#
_entry.id   AF-A0A0D2MXP0-F1
#
_cell.length_a   1.000
_cell.length_b   1.000
_cell.length_c   1.000
_cell.angle_alpha   90.00
_cell.angle_beta   90.00
_cell.angle_gamma   90.00
#
_symmetry.space_group_name_H-M   'P 1'
#
loop_
_entity.id
_entity.type
_entity.pdbx_description
1 polymer ?
#
loop_
_entity_poly.entity_id
_entity_poly.type
_entity_poly.pdbx_seq_one_letter_code
_entity_poly.pdbx_strand_id
1 'polypeptide(L)'
;MYFNIVPNTALMLLWVAFWLHLLGVALQRLWALARAGRLRLPAVPAALLVFYPTFYGAWAVVNYLNEGFYMLKSQLFFCATELVATHCLYLMLDSQLQPSVALLATPLAITAAHLYIAVGSEGVLWGLFISTIKVPNTRDILLMAGDVAQLLYFG
;
A
#
# COMPACT_ATOMS: atom_id res chain seq x y z
N MET A 1 16.20 -10.60 -10.40
CA MET A 1 15.92 -9.67 -11.50
C MET A 1 17.16 -9.62 -12.39
N TYR A 2 17.04 -9.96 -13.67
CA TYR A 2 18.11 -9.71 -14.65
C TYR A 2 17.91 -8.30 -15.19
N PHE A 3 18.94 -7.45 -15.11
CA PHE A 3 18.89 -6.07 -15.59
C PHE A 3 19.14 -6.08 -17.10
N ASN A 4 18.08 -6.30 -17.88
CA ASN A 4 18.14 -6.16 -19.32
C ASN A 4 17.84 -4.70 -19.68
N ILE A 5 18.67 -4.10 -20.55
CA ILE A 5 18.36 -2.81 -21.14
C ILE A 5 17.28 -3.05 -22.19
N VAL A 6 16.02 -2.83 -21.81
CA VAL A 6 14.82 -3.00 -22.63
C VAL A 6 14.16 -1.63 -22.85
N PRO A 7 13.24 -1.47 -23.82
CA PRO A 7 12.55 -0.19 -24.03
C PRO A 7 11.85 0.35 -22.76
N ASN A 8 11.40 -0.56 -21.89
CA ASN A 8 10.76 -0.20 -20.62
C ASN A 8 11.75 0.24 -19.53
N THR A 9 13.07 0.16 -19.72
CA THR A 9 14.07 0.55 -18.71
C THR A 9 13.93 2.00 -18.27
N ALA A 10 13.65 2.92 -19.20
CA ALA A 10 13.38 4.31 -18.86
C ALA A 10 12.13 4.45 -17.96
N LEU A 11 11.06 3.72 -18.24
CA LEU A 11 9.84 3.71 -17.43
C LEU A 11 10.09 3.15 -16.03
N MET A 12 10.86 2.06 -15.92
CA MET A 12 11.24 1.49 -14.62
C MET A 12 12.05 2.49 -13.79
N LEU A 13 13.00 3.21 -14.40
CA LEU A 13 13.79 4.23 -13.71
C LEU A 13 12.92 5.40 -13.23
N LEU A 14 12.02 5.90 -14.08
CA LEU A 14 11.06 6.94 -13.70
C LEU A 14 10.14 6.49 -12.56
N TRP A 15 9.69 5.23 -12.60
CA TRP A 15 8.85 4.65 -11.56
C TRP A 15 9.58 4.54 -10.22
N VAL A 16 10.82 4.04 -10.22
CA VAL A 16 11.65 3.99 -9.00
C VAL A 16 11.95 5.39 -8.47
N ALA A 17 12.29 6.34 -9.34
CA ALA A 17 12.54 7.72 -8.96
C ALA A 17 11.30 8.38 -8.32
N PHE A 18 10.10 8.11 -8.86
CA PHE A 18 8.83 8.55 -8.30
C PHE A 18 8.63 8.03 -6.86
N TRP A 19 8.80 6.73 -6.62
CA TRP A 19 8.63 6.17 -5.28
C TRP A 19 9.70 6.62 -4.28
N LEU A 20 10.95 6.77 -4.72
CA LEU A 20 12.02 7.34 -3.89
C LEU A 20 11.74 8.80 -3.51
N HIS A 21 11.21 9.58 -4.45
CA HIS A 21 10.79 10.95 -4.17
C HIS A 21 9.66 11.00 -3.13
N LEU A 22 8.61 10.18 -3.30
CA LEU A 22 7.51 10.10 -2.34
C LEU A 22 7.97 9.66 -0.95
N LEU A 23 8.88 8.68 -0.88
CA LEU A 23 9.48 8.25 0.39
C LEU A 23 10.25 9.40 1.05
N GLY A 24 11.05 10.14 0.27
CA GLY A 24 11.77 11.32 0.77
C GLY A 24 10.82 12.38 1.35
N VAL A 25 9.74 12.71 0.65
CA VAL A 25 8.70 13.64 1.13
C VAL A 25 8.04 13.13 2.40
N ALA A 26 7.69 11.84 2.45
CA ALA A 26 7.04 11.24 3.60
C ALA A 26 7.94 11.28 4.85
N LEU A 27 9.22 10.92 4.71
CA LEU A 27 10.20 10.95 5.80
C LEU A 27 10.47 12.38 6.29
N GLN A 28 10.58 13.34 5.38
CA GLN A 28 10.76 14.75 5.75
C GLN A 28 9.58 15.28 6.58
N ARG A 29 8.33 14.96 6.20
CA ARG A 29 7.17 15.37 6.99
C ARG A 29 7.06 14.63 8.33
N LEU A 30 7.34 13.32 8.36
CA LEU A 30 7.37 12.56 9.62
C LEU A 30 8.36 13.19 10.61
N TRP A 31 9.56 13.52 10.13
CA TRP A 31 10.56 14.22 10.93
C TRP A 31 10.09 15.60 11.41
N ALA A 32 9.45 16.37 10.53
CA ALA A 32 8.90 17.68 10.88
C ALA A 32 7.80 17.59 11.96
N LEU A 33 6.86 16.63 11.82
CA LEU A 33 5.80 16.39 12.80
C LEU A 33 6.36 15.92 14.14
N ALA A 34 7.36 15.02 14.12
CA ALA A 34 8.03 14.55 15.33
C ALA A 34 8.73 15.70 16.07
N ARG A 35 9.52 16.52 15.37
CA ARG A 35 10.19 17.69 15.97
C ARG A 35 9.20 18.73 16.52
N ALA A 36 8.05 18.87 15.89
CA ALA A 36 7.00 19.79 16.33
C ALA A 36 6.11 19.23 17.47
N GLY A 37 6.32 17.98 17.91
CA GLY A 37 5.43 17.32 18.89
C GLY A 37 4.00 17.11 18.38
N ARG A 38 3.81 17.13 17.05
CA ARG A 38 2.52 17.01 16.38
C ARG A 38 2.25 15.63 15.81
N LEU A 39 3.15 14.67 16.04
CA LEU A 39 2.98 13.33 15.55
C LEU A 39 1.88 12.60 16.34
N ARG A 40 0.81 12.19 15.67
CA ARG A 40 -0.25 11.36 16.23
C ARG A 40 0.26 9.92 16.33
N LEU A 41 0.89 9.58 17.45
CA LEU A 41 1.50 8.26 17.69
C LEU A 41 0.56 7.06 17.40
N PRO A 42 -0.76 7.10 17.73
CA PRO A 42 -1.66 6.00 17.39
C PRO A 42 -1.78 5.70 15.88
N ALA A 43 -1.48 6.67 15.01
CA ALA A 43 -1.51 6.49 13.56
C ALA A 43 -0.25 5.82 13.01
N VAL A 44 0.85 5.81 13.78
CA VAL A 44 2.16 5.34 13.31
C VAL A 44 2.18 3.83 13.03
N PRO A 45 1.62 2.94 13.87
CA PRO A 45 1.60 1.51 13.56
C PRO A 45 0.85 1.21 12.26
N ALA A 46 -0.30 1.85 12.05
CA ALA A 46 -1.04 1.70 10.80
C ALA A 46 -0.22 2.22 9.60
N ALA A 47 0.46 3.36 9.74
CA ALA A 47 1.29 3.94 8.69
C ALA A 47 2.48 3.03 8.32
N LEU A 48 3.03 2.29 9.28
CA LEU A 48 4.09 1.31 9.03
C LEU A 48 3.55 0.05 8.34
N LEU A 49 2.35 -0.40 8.69
CA LEU A 49 1.75 -1.60 8.09
C LEU A 49 1.30 -1.39 6.64
N VAL A 50 0.91 -0.17 6.25
CA VAL A 50 0.60 0.15 4.84
C VAL A 50 1.85 0.33 3.96
N PHE A 51 3.03 0.47 4.56
CA PHE A 51 4.28 0.57 3.81
C PHE A 51 4.57 -0.70 3.01
N TYR A 52 4.32 -1.87 3.60
CA TYR A 52 4.58 -3.15 2.92
C TYR A 52 3.78 -3.32 1.62
N PRO A 53 2.43 -3.22 1.61
CA PRO A 53 1.68 -3.37 0.37
C PRO A 53 2.08 -2.33 -0.68
N THR A 54 2.27 -1.07 -0.27
CA THR A 54 2.69 0.01 -1.16
C THR A 54 4.06 -0.28 -1.80
N PHE A 55 5.05 -0.70 -1.00
CA PHE A 55 6.37 -1.09 -1.50
C PHE A 55 6.31 -2.32 -2.40
N TYR A 56 5.57 -3.34 -1.98
CA TYR A 56 5.41 -4.58 -2.75
C TYR A 56 4.77 -4.29 -4.11
N GLY A 57 3.68 -3.50 -4.14
CA GLY A 57 3.00 -3.13 -5.36
C GLY A 57 3.90 -2.33 -6.30
N ALA A 58 4.61 -1.34 -5.76
CA ALA A 58 5.59 -0.58 -6.51
C ALA A 58 6.68 -1.48 -7.12
N TRP A 59 7.19 -2.45 -6.37
CA TRP A 59 8.19 -3.41 -6.84
C TRP A 59 7.63 -4.40 -7.87
N ALA A 60 6.39 -4.85 -7.70
CA ALA A 60 5.71 -5.72 -8.65
C ALA A 60 5.57 -5.06 -10.03
N VAL A 61 5.25 -3.75 -10.09
CA VAL A 61 5.23 -2.99 -11.35
C VAL A 61 6.57 -3.02 -12.07
N VAL A 62 7.68 -2.88 -11.34
CA VAL A 62 9.04 -2.98 -11.92
C VAL A 62 9.26 -4.36 -12.55
N ASN A 63 8.87 -5.44 -11.86
CA ASN A 63 8.99 -6.79 -12.41
C ASN A 63 8.11 -6.98 -13.65
N TYR A 64 6.87 -6.48 -13.63
CA TYR A 64 5.95 -6.60 -14.76
C TYR A 64 6.39 -5.79 -15.98
N LEU A 65 6.98 -4.61 -15.77
CA LEU A 65 7.60 -3.83 -16.85
C LEU A 65 8.83 -4.54 -17.44
N ASN A 66 9.63 -5.20 -16.60
CA ASN A 66 10.82 -5.94 -17.03
C ASN A 66 10.46 -7.23 -17.81
N GLU A 67 9.40 -7.92 -17.39
CA GLU A 67 9.00 -9.22 -17.96
C GLU A 67 7.90 -9.10 -19.04
N GLY A 68 7.30 -7.92 -19.21
CA GLY A 68 6.21 -7.70 -20.18
C GLY A 68 4.89 -8.37 -19.77
N PHE A 69 4.62 -8.47 -18.46
CA PHE A 69 3.51 -9.26 -17.92
C PHE A 69 2.14 -8.59 -18.12
N TYR A 70 1.10 -9.40 -18.39
CA TYR A 70 -0.27 -8.91 -18.66
C TYR A 70 -0.98 -8.29 -17.44
N MET A 71 -0.50 -8.58 -16.22
CA MET A 71 -1.10 -8.09 -14.97
C MET A 71 -0.75 -6.63 -14.64
N LEU A 72 0.05 -5.95 -15.46
CA LEU A 72 0.49 -4.58 -15.21
C LEU A 72 -0.66 -3.61 -14.94
N LYS A 73 -1.77 -3.71 -15.68
CA LYS A 73 -2.94 -2.81 -15.49
C LYS A 73 -3.58 -2.99 -14.12
N SER A 74 -3.81 -4.23 -13.69
CA SER A 74 -4.35 -4.54 -12.38
C SER A 74 -3.39 -4.09 -11.28
N GLN A 75 -2.09 -4.29 -11.47
CA GLN A 75 -1.09 -3.86 -10.50
C GLN A 75 -1.03 -2.34 -10.35
N LEU A 76 -1.13 -1.59 -11.45
CA LEU A 76 -1.19 -0.13 -11.42
C LEU A 76 -2.47 0.36 -10.72
N PHE A 77 -3.60 -0.33 -10.91
CA PHE A 77 -4.83 -0.04 -10.18
C PHE A 77 -4.64 -0.20 -8.67
N PHE A 78 -4.10 -1.33 -8.21
CA PHE A 78 -3.80 -1.54 -6.78
C PHE A 78 -2.80 -0.53 -6.24
N CYS A 79 -1.72 -0.22 -6.97
CA CYS A 79 -0.77 0.81 -6.52
C CYS A 79 -1.45 2.17 -6.35
N ALA A 80 -2.37 2.53 -7.24
CA ALA A 80 -3.08 3.80 -7.16
C ALA A 80 -4.03 3.85 -5.95
N THR A 81 -4.81 2.78 -5.72
CA THR A 81 -5.74 2.72 -4.57
C THR A 81 -4.98 2.65 -3.24
N GLU A 82 -3.91 1.84 -3.16
CA GLU A 82 -3.02 1.78 -1.98
C GLU A 82 -2.36 3.13 -1.70
N LEU A 83 -1.93 3.86 -2.75
CA LEU A 83 -1.33 5.18 -2.59
C LEU A 83 -2.34 6.20 -2.06
N VAL A 84 -3.60 6.17 -2.53
CA VAL A 84 -4.67 7.05 -2.02
C VAL A 84 -4.93 6.75 -0.54
N ALA A 85 -5.08 5.48 -0.18
CA ALA A 85 -5.32 5.07 1.20
C ALA A 85 -4.15 5.42 2.13
N THR A 86 -2.91 5.18 1.67
CA THR A 86 -1.68 5.56 2.35
C THR A 86 -1.58 7.08 2.51
N HIS A 87 -2.03 7.85 1.51
CA HIS A 87 -2.06 9.31 1.60
C HIS A 87 -3.07 9.80 2.65
N CYS A 88 -4.26 9.19 2.74
CA CYS A 88 -5.23 9.52 3.80
C CYS A 88 -4.62 9.28 5.20
N LEU A 89 -3.97 8.14 5.40
CA LEU A 89 -3.29 7.82 6.66
C LEU A 89 -2.09 8.73 6.93
N TYR A 90 -1.34 9.07 5.89
CA TYR A 90 -0.27 10.04 5.96
C TYR A 90 -0.80 11.36 6.52
N LEU A 91 -1.89 11.92 5.96
CA LEU A 91 -2.48 13.16 6.50
C LEU A 91 -2.82 13.04 7.99
N MET A 92 -3.38 11.90 8.41
CA MET A 92 -3.77 11.60 9.79
C MET A 92 -2.62 11.49 10.80
N LEU A 93 -1.36 11.44 10.35
CA LEU A 93 -0.19 11.51 11.23
C LEU A 93 -0.06 12.84 11.97
N ASP A 94 -0.72 13.90 11.52
CA ASP A 94 -0.72 15.20 12.19
C ASP A 94 -1.83 15.26 13.25
N SER A 95 -1.45 15.44 14.52
CA SER A 95 -2.38 15.49 15.63
C SER A 95 -3.32 16.69 15.56
N GLN A 96 -2.94 17.77 14.86
CA GLN A 96 -3.76 18.97 14.69
C GLN A 96 -4.79 18.85 13.55
N LEU A 97 -4.68 17.83 12.69
CA LEU A 97 -5.63 17.63 11.61
C LEU A 97 -6.97 17.14 12.19
N GLN A 98 -8.03 17.90 11.88
CA GLN A 98 -9.41 17.48 12.09
C GLN A 98 -9.86 16.66 10.87
N PRO A 99 -10.13 15.35 11.04
CA PRO A 99 -10.47 14.50 9.91
C PRO A 99 -11.84 14.87 9.32
N SER A 100 -11.90 15.02 8.00
CA SER A 100 -13.16 15.09 7.28
C SER A 100 -13.76 13.70 7.10
N VAL A 101 -15.08 13.62 6.87
CA VAL A 101 -15.77 12.35 6.57
C VAL A 101 -15.12 11.65 5.37
N ALA A 102 -14.75 12.40 4.32
CA ALA A 102 -14.07 11.84 3.16
C ALA A 102 -12.72 11.22 3.52
N LEU A 103 -11.93 11.88 4.38
CA LEU A 103 -10.62 11.38 4.80
C LEU A 103 -10.70 10.04 5.55
N LEU A 104 -11.81 9.80 6.26
CA LEU A 104 -12.07 8.55 6.97
C LEU A 104 -12.73 7.51 6.05
N ALA A 105 -13.71 7.91 5.24
CA ALA A 105 -14.50 6.99 4.41
C ALA A 105 -13.73 6.44 3.20
N THR A 106 -12.83 7.24 2.59
CA THR A 106 -12.05 6.80 1.43
C THR A 106 -11.17 5.57 1.70
N PRO A 107 -10.29 5.54 2.73
CA PRO A 107 -9.49 4.35 3.01
C PRO A 107 -10.34 3.14 3.39
N LEU A 108 -11.47 3.35 4.09
CA LEU A 108 -12.41 2.27 4.41
C LEU A 108 -13.06 1.67 3.15
N ALA A 109 -13.48 2.50 2.19
CA ALA A 109 -14.06 2.05 0.93
C ALA A 109 -13.04 1.28 0.08
N ILE A 110 -11.79 1.75 0.03
CA ILE A 110 -10.69 1.07 -0.65
C ILE A 110 -10.41 -0.28 0.00
N THR A 111 -10.28 -0.30 1.33
CA THR A 111 -10.10 -1.53 2.11
C THR A 111 -11.22 -2.53 1.85
N ALA A 112 -12.48 -2.09 1.87
CA ALA A 112 -13.62 -2.97 1.58
C ALA A 112 -13.56 -3.57 0.16
N ALA A 113 -13.16 -2.77 -0.84
CA ALA A 113 -12.98 -3.24 -2.20
C ALA A 113 -11.83 -4.26 -2.31
N HIS A 114 -10.69 -4.00 -1.67
CA HIS A 114 -9.55 -4.92 -1.64
C HIS A 114 -9.93 -6.25 -0.97
N LEU A 115 -10.61 -6.21 0.17
CA LEU A 115 -11.09 -7.39 0.87
C LEU A 115 -12.07 -8.21 0.02
N TYR A 116 -13.00 -7.53 -0.65
CA TYR A 116 -13.95 -8.18 -1.56
C TYR A 116 -13.23 -8.92 -2.69
N ILE A 117 -12.24 -8.29 -3.32
CA ILE A 117 -11.46 -8.90 -4.40
C ILE A 117 -10.59 -10.05 -3.87
N ALA A 118 -9.89 -9.84 -2.76
CA ALA A 118 -8.99 -10.83 -2.17
C ALA A 118 -9.73 -12.10 -1.72
N VAL A 119 -10.89 -11.95 -1.07
CA VAL A 119 -11.67 -13.09 -0.55
C VAL A 119 -12.55 -13.71 -1.63
N GLY A 120 -13.20 -12.86 -2.45
CA GLY A 120 -14.22 -13.28 -3.40
C GLY A 120 -13.65 -13.82 -4.70
N SER A 121 -12.84 -13.03 -5.40
CA SER A 121 -12.36 -13.38 -6.75
C SER A 121 -11.03 -14.12 -6.76
N GLU A 122 -10.10 -13.77 -5.87
CA GLU A 122 -8.73 -14.28 -5.91
C GLU A 122 -8.48 -15.43 -4.92
N GLY A 123 -9.40 -15.68 -3.98
CA GLY A 123 -9.29 -16.76 -3.00
C GLY A 123 -8.07 -16.69 -2.06
N VAL A 124 -7.49 -15.49 -1.92
CA VAL A 124 -6.20 -15.19 -1.26
C VAL A 124 -6.19 -15.58 0.22
N LEU A 125 -7.35 -15.61 0.86
CA LEU A 125 -7.52 -16.03 2.26
C LEU A 125 -8.10 -17.42 2.45
N TRP A 126 -8.37 -18.17 1.39
CA TRP A 126 -8.99 -19.47 1.54
C TRP A 126 -8.12 -20.44 2.34
N GLY A 127 -6.79 -20.28 2.31
CA GLY A 127 -5.86 -21.03 3.17
C GLY A 127 -5.97 -20.75 4.68
N LEU A 128 -6.66 -19.68 5.11
CA LEU A 128 -6.96 -19.41 6.52
C LEU A 128 -8.27 -20.06 6.99
N PHE A 129 -9.22 -20.28 6.07
CA PHE A 129 -10.59 -20.72 6.40
C PHE A 129 -10.93 -22.12 5.87
N ILE A 130 -10.18 -22.62 4.89
CA ILE A 130 -10.36 -23.91 4.24
C ILE A 130 -9.14 -24.77 4.57
N SER A 131 -9.34 -25.70 5.50
CA SER A 131 -8.30 -26.56 6.08
C SER A 131 -7.54 -27.44 5.07
N THR A 132 -8.05 -27.60 3.85
CA THR A 132 -7.44 -28.40 2.78
C THR A 132 -6.43 -27.64 1.93
N ILE A 133 -6.38 -26.30 2.01
CA ILE A 133 -5.44 -25.46 1.26
C ILE A 133 -4.19 -25.23 2.12
N LYS A 134 -3.06 -25.82 1.70
CA LYS A 134 -1.82 -25.78 2.48
C LYS A 134 -1.14 -24.40 2.38
N VAL A 135 -1.10 -23.75 3.55
CA VAL A 135 -0.33 -22.57 3.97
C VAL A 135 -0.78 -21.26 3.32
N PRO A 136 -1.28 -20.29 4.12
CA PRO A 136 -1.45 -18.92 3.61
C PRO A 136 -0.09 -18.37 3.21
N ASN A 137 0.02 -17.88 1.97
CA ASN A 137 1.23 -17.29 1.47
C ASN A 137 1.57 -16.06 2.34
N THR A 138 2.78 -16.01 2.92
CA THR A 138 3.20 -14.90 3.79
C THR A 138 3.04 -13.55 3.10
N ARG A 139 3.24 -13.50 1.78
CA ARG A 139 2.95 -12.31 0.95
C ARG A 139 1.50 -11.85 1.12
N ASP A 140 0.57 -12.76 0.98
CA ASP A 140 -0.86 -12.49 0.96
C ASP A 140 -1.35 -11.98 2.33
N ILE A 141 -0.81 -12.54 3.42
CA ILE A 141 -1.04 -12.02 4.78
C ILE A 141 -0.51 -10.60 4.92
N LEU A 142 0.70 -10.32 4.45
CA LEU A 142 1.32 -9.00 4.59
C LEU A 142 0.65 -7.94 3.71
N LEU A 143 0.13 -8.31 2.54
CA LEU A 143 -0.70 -7.44 1.71
C LEU A 143 -1.97 -7.04 2.46
N MET A 144 -2.63 -8.00 3.10
CA MET A 144 -3.84 -7.76 3.88
C MET A 144 -3.61 -7.08 5.23
N ALA A 145 -2.41 -7.17 5.79
CA ALA A 145 -2.08 -6.51 7.05
C ALA A 145 -2.26 -4.99 6.95
N GLY A 146 -1.97 -4.38 5.78
CA GLY A 146 -2.20 -2.96 5.54
C GLY A 146 -3.68 -2.60 5.55
N ASP A 147 -4.52 -3.37 4.85
CA ASP A 147 -5.97 -3.17 4.82
C ASP A 147 -6.60 -3.35 6.21
N VAL A 148 -6.20 -4.39 6.96
CA VAL A 148 -6.66 -4.60 8.35
C VAL A 148 -6.23 -3.45 9.25
N ALA A 149 -5.00 -2.95 9.12
CA ALA A 149 -4.52 -1.82 9.91
C ALA A 149 -5.31 -0.54 9.62
N GLN A 150 -5.69 -0.30 8.37
CA GLN A 150 -6.57 0.81 8.01
C GLN A 150 -7.96 0.64 8.61
N LEU A 151 -8.53 -0.57 8.54
CA LEU A 151 -9.84 -0.86 9.13
C LEU A 151 -9.85 -0.60 10.65
N LEU A 152 -8.81 -1.04 11.36
CA LEU A 152 -8.69 -0.84 12.81
C LEU A 152 -8.42 0.62 13.20
N TYR A 153 -7.82 1.41 12.31
CA TYR A 153 -7.50 2.81 12.60
C TYR A 153 -8.64 3.77 12.23
N PHE A 154 -9.35 3.51 11.15
CA PHE A 154 -10.40 4.38 10.61
C PHE A 154 -11.83 3.95 10.97
N GLY A 155 -12.06 2.67 11.28
CA GLY A 155 -13.36 2.11 11.68
C GLY A 155 -13.57 2.13 13.19
#